data_AF-K2RVP9-F1
#
_entry.id   AF-K2RVP9-F1
#
_cell.length_a   1.000
_cell.length_b   1.000
_cell.length_c   1.000
_cell.angle_alpha   90.00
_cell.angle_beta   90.00
_cell.angle_gamma   90.00
#
_symmetry.space_group_name_H-M   'P 1'
#
loop_
_entity.id
_entity.type
_entity.pdbx_description
1 polymer ?
#
loop_
_entity_poly.entity_id
_entity_poly.type
_entity_poly.pdbx_seq_one_letter_code
_entity_poly.pdbx_strand_id
1 'polypeptide(L)'
;MDTATQSPPAQGQATPNATPSQQPQPKRRRTSGQPSSRGVANLTPEQLARKRQNDREAQRAIRERTKQQIERLNNRIRELESQQPYHELQMALRAKEAVQAENDDIRRRLSSVMSLIQPILGTHGLNGASKPSLLLL
;
A
#
# COMPACT_ATOMS: atom_id res chain seq x y z
N MET A 1 -12.06 26.44 -17.05
CA MET A 1 -12.31 27.09 -15.74
C MET A 1 -12.90 26.01 -14.86
N ASP A 2 -11.99 25.31 -14.20
CA ASP A 2 -12.24 24.13 -13.39
C ASP A 2 -12.45 24.58 -11.94
N THR A 3 -13.59 24.29 -11.35
CA THR A 3 -13.86 24.55 -9.92
C THR A 3 -13.86 23.23 -9.17
N ALA A 4 -12.69 22.91 -8.61
CA ALA A 4 -12.51 21.84 -7.66
C ALA A 4 -13.17 22.19 -6.31
N THR A 5 -14.00 21.29 -5.80
CA THR A 5 -14.57 21.35 -4.46
C THR A 5 -13.52 20.94 -3.44
N GLN A 6 -13.30 21.82 -2.46
CA GLN A 6 -12.39 21.70 -1.35
C GLN A 6 -13.09 21.09 -0.12
N SER A 7 -12.41 20.23 0.63
CA SER A 7 -12.76 19.88 2.02
C SER A 7 -11.47 19.73 2.84
N PRO A 8 -11.52 20.05 4.16
CA PRO A 8 -10.37 20.58 4.91
C PRO A 8 -9.49 19.51 5.59
N PRO A 9 -8.24 19.84 5.97
CA PRO A 9 -7.34 18.92 6.65
C PRO A 9 -7.57 18.94 8.17
N ALA A 10 -7.70 17.75 8.76
CA ALA A 10 -7.65 17.54 10.20
C ALA A 10 -6.19 17.51 10.69
N GLN A 11 -5.97 18.23 11.78
CA GLN A 11 -4.70 18.61 12.38
C GLN A 11 -3.82 17.41 12.79
N GLY A 12 -2.59 17.39 12.27
CA GLY A 12 -1.52 16.52 12.74
C GLY A 12 -0.90 17.08 14.03
N GLN A 13 -0.87 16.23 15.05
CA GLN A 13 -0.38 16.50 16.39
C GLN A 13 1.14 16.73 16.38
N ALA A 14 1.57 17.83 17.01
CA ALA A 14 2.96 18.22 17.14
C ALA A 14 3.72 17.34 18.15
N THR A 15 4.89 16.85 17.75
CA THR A 15 5.97 16.47 18.67
C THR A 15 7.24 17.20 18.25
N PRO A 16 7.77 18.16 19.04
CA PRO A 16 9.06 18.76 18.79
C PRO A 16 10.12 18.09 19.66
N ASN A 17 10.99 17.27 19.07
CA ASN A 17 12.32 17.08 19.64
C ASN A 17 13.32 16.71 18.54
N ALA A 18 13.82 17.73 17.83
CA ALA A 18 14.93 17.60 16.91
C ALA A 18 16.17 18.23 17.55
N THR A 19 17.08 17.37 18.01
CA THR A 19 18.45 17.73 18.39
C THR A 19 19.23 18.10 17.11
N PRO A 20 19.96 19.22 17.06
CA PRO A 20 20.71 19.60 15.86
C PRO A 20 22.13 19.01 15.90
N SER A 21 22.42 18.01 15.07
CA SER A 21 23.79 17.55 14.84
C SER A 21 24.08 17.37 13.35
N GLN A 22 24.60 18.46 12.78
CA GLN A 22 25.66 18.53 11.76
C GLN A 22 25.59 17.54 10.59
N GLN A 23 25.03 18.01 9.46
CA GLN A 23 25.25 17.42 8.14
C GLN A 23 26.73 17.55 7.73
N PRO A 24 27.43 16.48 7.36
CA PRO A 24 28.75 16.60 6.76
C PRO A 24 28.63 17.08 5.30
N GLN A 25 29.09 18.31 5.08
CA GLN A 25 29.32 18.91 3.76
C GLN A 25 30.11 17.96 2.82
N PRO A 26 29.77 17.88 1.52
CA PRO A 26 30.55 17.10 0.58
C PRO A 26 31.90 17.80 0.30
N LYS A 27 32.94 17.41 1.05
CA LYS A 27 34.33 17.75 0.70
C LYS A 27 34.62 17.16 -0.68
N ARG A 28 34.58 18.01 -1.72
CA ARG A 28 35.16 17.72 -3.05
C ARG A 28 36.62 17.30 -2.83
N ARG A 29 36.88 15.99 -2.90
CA ARG A 29 38.24 15.45 -2.89
C ARG A 29 38.95 15.96 -4.14
N ARG A 30 39.90 16.87 -3.93
CA ARG A 30 40.97 17.14 -4.89
C ARG A 30 41.71 15.81 -5.10
N THR A 31 41.59 15.22 -6.29
CA THR A 31 42.58 14.26 -6.78
C THR A 31 43.25 14.88 -7.98
N SER A 32 44.29 15.65 -7.69
CA SER A 32 45.37 15.97 -8.62
C SER A 32 45.92 14.68 -9.22
N GLY A 33 45.79 14.51 -10.54
CA GLY A 33 46.77 13.98 -11.49
C GLY A 33 47.63 12.75 -11.16
N GLN A 34 47.39 11.99 -10.10
CA GLN A 34 48.07 10.74 -9.81
C GLN A 34 47.22 9.58 -10.32
N PRO A 35 47.76 8.70 -11.20
CA PRO A 35 47.04 7.52 -11.62
C PRO A 35 46.70 6.72 -10.37
N SER A 36 45.41 6.55 -10.10
CA SER A 36 44.94 5.80 -8.95
C SER A 36 45.54 4.40 -8.99
N SER A 37 46.46 4.08 -8.07
CA SER A 37 47.03 2.73 -7.91
C SER A 37 45.97 1.67 -7.56
N ARG A 38 44.71 2.09 -7.40
CA ARG A 38 43.53 1.23 -7.21
C ARG A 38 42.94 0.73 -8.53
N GLY A 39 43.49 1.13 -9.68
CA GLY A 39 43.08 0.65 -10.99
C GLY A 39 43.59 -0.76 -11.29
N VAL A 40 42.82 -1.55 -12.04
CA VAL A 40 43.18 -2.93 -12.42
C VAL A 40 44.48 -2.99 -13.23
N ALA A 41 44.78 -1.93 -13.97
CA ALA A 41 45.95 -1.80 -14.84
C ALA A 41 47.30 -1.78 -14.11
N ASN A 42 47.32 -1.51 -12.79
CA ASN A 42 48.55 -1.41 -12.00
C ASN A 42 48.73 -2.61 -11.04
N LEU A 43 47.91 -3.67 -11.17
CA LEU A 43 47.99 -4.85 -10.31
C LEU A 43 49.02 -5.86 -10.84
N THR A 44 49.83 -6.41 -9.94
CA THR A 44 50.63 -7.59 -10.29
C THR A 44 49.71 -8.80 -10.55
N PRO A 45 50.16 -9.82 -11.31
CA PRO A 45 49.35 -11.00 -11.60
C PRO A 45 48.81 -11.68 -10.33
N GLU A 46 49.63 -11.74 -9.29
CA GLU A 46 49.26 -12.30 -7.99
C GLU A 46 48.19 -11.45 -7.27
N GLN A 47 48.31 -10.12 -7.29
CA GLN A 47 47.31 -9.22 -6.72
C GLN A 47 45.97 -9.30 -7.48
N LEU A 48 46.00 -9.46 -8.81
CA LEU A 48 44.80 -9.64 -9.62
C LEU A 48 44.09 -10.96 -9.29
N ALA A 49 44.85 -12.05 -9.10
CA ALA A 49 44.30 -13.34 -8.69
C ALA A 49 43.61 -13.25 -7.32
N ARG A 50 44.26 -12.61 -6.33
CA ARG A 50 43.68 -12.37 -5.00
C ARG A 50 42.42 -11.50 -5.07
N LYS A 51 42.41 -10.45 -5.89
CA LYS A 51 41.22 -9.59 -6.09
C LYS A 51 40.04 -10.38 -6.69
N ARG A 52 40.29 -11.21 -7.72
CA ARG A 52 39.24 -12.06 -8.33
C ARG A 52 38.72 -13.09 -7.34
N GLN A 53 39.56 -13.63 -6.48
CA GLN A 53 39.12 -14.54 -5.42
C GLN A 53 38.20 -13.83 -4.42
N ASN A 54 38.62 -12.67 -3.93
CA ASN A 54 37.83 -11.87 -2.99
C ASN A 54 36.50 -11.43 -3.61
N ASP A 55 36.49 -11.01 -4.88
CA ASP A 55 35.26 -10.62 -5.59
C ASP A 55 34.27 -11.79 -5.66
N ARG A 56 34.75 -13.00 -5.97
CA ARG A 56 33.92 -14.22 -5.96
C ARG A 56 33.38 -14.55 -4.58
N GLU A 57 34.21 -14.45 -3.54
CA GLU A 57 33.81 -14.71 -2.15
C GLU A 57 32.81 -13.67 -1.64
N ALA A 58 33.05 -12.39 -1.91
CA ALA A 58 32.14 -11.30 -1.58
C ALA A 58 30.80 -11.48 -2.31
N GLN A 59 30.84 -11.84 -3.59
CA GLN A 59 29.62 -12.08 -4.35
C GLN A 59 28.85 -13.31 -3.86
N ARG A 60 29.56 -14.38 -3.45
CA ARG A 60 28.95 -15.54 -2.79
C ARG A 60 28.29 -15.14 -1.48
N ALA A 61 28.98 -14.38 -0.63
CA ALA A 61 28.45 -13.92 0.65
C ALA A 61 27.22 -13.02 0.48
N ILE A 62 27.21 -12.13 -0.52
CA ILE A 62 26.04 -11.31 -0.86
C ILE A 62 24.87 -12.21 -1.29
N ARG A 63 25.09 -13.14 -2.22
CA ARG A 63 24.05 -14.07 -2.69
C ARG A 63 23.50 -14.93 -1.55
N GLU A 64 24.37 -15.42 -0.67
CA GLU A 64 23.99 -16.22 0.48
C GLU A 64 23.15 -15.40 1.48
N ARG A 65 23.56 -14.17 1.79
CA ARG A 65 22.77 -13.26 2.63
C ARG A 65 21.39 -13.00 2.04
N THR A 66 21.30 -12.71 0.74
CA THR A 66 20.02 -12.49 0.06
C THR A 66 19.14 -13.74 0.13
N LYS A 67 19.72 -14.93 -0.10
CA LYS A 67 19.01 -16.20 0.04
C LYS A 67 18.44 -16.38 1.46
N GLN A 68 19.26 -16.18 2.49
CA GLN A 68 18.83 -16.26 3.89
C GLN A 68 17.73 -15.24 4.23
N GLN A 69 17.80 -14.03 3.67
CA GLN A 69 16.77 -13.02 3.86
C GLN A 69 15.45 -13.46 3.22
N ILE A 70 15.47 -14.00 2.01
CA ILE A 70 14.28 -14.54 1.34
C ILE A 70 13.69 -15.68 2.16
N GLU A 71 14.51 -16.63 2.63
CA GLU A 71 14.06 -17.74 3.47
C GLU A 71 13.43 -17.25 4.78
N ARG A 72 14.04 -16.27 5.46
CA ARG A 72 13.48 -15.67 6.67
C ARG A 72 12.13 -15.01 6.40
N LEU A 73 12.00 -14.26 5.30
CA LEU A 73 10.74 -13.60 4.92
C LEU A 73 9.66 -14.64 4.61
N ASN A 74 9.97 -15.68 3.84
CA ASN A 74 9.03 -16.75 3.52
C ASN A 74 8.57 -17.50 4.78
N ASN A 75 9.47 -17.78 5.71
CA ASN A 75 9.12 -18.40 6.98
C ASN A 75 8.21 -17.48 7.82
N ARG A 76 8.49 -16.17 7.85
CA ARG A 76 7.64 -15.21 8.56
C ARG A 76 6.26 -15.08 7.94
N ILE A 77 6.15 -15.13 6.61
CA ILE A 77 4.86 -15.16 5.91
C ILE A 77 4.07 -16.40 6.33
N ARG A 78 4.68 -17.60 6.24
CA ARG A 78 4.01 -18.85 6.64
C ARG A 78 3.58 -18.82 8.10
N GLU A 79 4.42 -18.30 8.98
CA GLU A 79 4.09 -18.13 10.40
C GLU A 79 2.87 -17.23 10.56
N LEU A 80 2.86 -16.04 9.96
CA LEU A 80 1.75 -15.09 10.04
C LEU A 80 0.45 -15.66 9.44
N GLU A 81 0.55 -16.33 8.29
CA GLU A 81 -0.59 -17.00 7.65
C GLU A 81 -1.12 -18.15 8.52
N SER A 82 -0.26 -18.87 9.25
CA SER A 82 -0.66 -19.94 10.17
C SER A 82 -1.37 -19.43 11.43
N GLN A 83 -1.27 -18.14 11.75
CA GLN A 83 -1.87 -17.59 12.95
C GLN A 83 -3.41 -17.59 12.84
N GLN A 84 -4.05 -17.81 13.98
CA GLN A 84 -5.50 -17.86 14.11
C GLN A 84 -6.20 -16.57 13.62
N PRO A 85 -5.72 -15.34 13.88
CA PRO A 85 -6.38 -14.12 13.40
C PRO A 85 -6.43 -14.01 11.86
N TYR A 86 -5.43 -14.53 11.15
CA TYR A 86 -5.44 -14.54 9.68
C TYR A 86 -6.55 -15.44 9.15
N HIS A 87 -6.70 -16.63 9.73
CA HIS A 87 -7.77 -17.57 9.38
C HIS A 87 -9.16 -17.03 9.74
N GLU A 88 -9.31 -16.44 10.94
CA GLU A 88 -10.56 -15.82 11.38
C GLU A 88 -10.97 -14.67 10.46
N LEU A 89 -10.03 -13.82 10.06
CA LEU A 89 -10.28 -12.77 9.09
C LEU A 89 -10.75 -13.34 7.75
N GLN A 90 -10.10 -14.41 7.26
CA GLN A 90 -10.49 -15.05 6.00
C GLN A 90 -11.89 -15.66 6.08
N MET A 91 -12.24 -16.27 7.22
CA MET A 91 -13.59 -16.78 7.48
C MET A 91 -14.63 -15.65 7.54
N ALA A 92 -14.33 -14.57 8.24
CA ALA A 92 -15.20 -13.41 8.35
C ALA A 92 -15.45 -12.75 6.99
N LEU A 93 -14.42 -12.66 6.13
CA LEU A 93 -14.56 -12.14 4.76
C LEU A 93 -15.50 -13.02 3.93
N ARG A 94 -15.32 -14.35 3.94
CA ARG A 94 -16.21 -15.27 3.23
C ARG A 94 -17.65 -15.20 3.74
N ALA A 95 -17.83 -15.14 5.06
CA ALA A 95 -19.15 -15.00 5.66
C ALA A 95 -19.82 -13.69 5.25
N LYS A 96 -19.07 -12.57 5.25
CA LYS A 96 -19.55 -11.28 4.78
C LYS A 96 -19.97 -11.34 3.31
N GLU A 97 -19.15 -11.95 2.45
CA GLU A 97 -19.47 -12.09 1.02
C GLU A 97 -20.75 -12.89 0.79
N ALA A 98 -20.95 -13.99 1.51
CA ALA A 98 -22.17 -14.79 1.45
C ALA A 98 -23.41 -13.96 1.85
N VAL A 99 -23.32 -13.26 2.99
CA VAL A 99 -24.41 -12.39 3.47
C VAL A 99 -24.68 -11.24 2.52
N GLN A 100 -23.66 -10.68 1.87
CA GLN A 100 -23.84 -9.62 0.88
C GLN A 100 -24.58 -10.14 -0.36
N ALA A 101 -24.23 -11.34 -0.84
CA ALA A 101 -24.92 -11.97 -1.97
C ALA A 101 -26.41 -12.23 -1.66
N GLU A 102 -26.73 -12.71 -0.46
CA GLU A 102 -28.11 -12.89 -0.01
C GLU A 102 -28.87 -11.56 0.06
N ASN A 103 -28.24 -10.51 0.61
CA ASN A 103 -28.85 -9.18 0.66
C ASN A 103 -29.16 -8.64 -0.75
N ASP A 104 -28.23 -8.82 -1.70
CA ASP A 104 -28.42 -8.37 -3.07
C ASP A 104 -29.54 -9.15 -3.77
N ASP A 105 -29.65 -10.46 -3.51
CA ASP A 105 -30.76 -11.28 -4.01
C ASP A 105 -32.10 -10.84 -3.42
N ILE A 106 -32.18 -10.63 -2.10
CA ILE A 106 -33.38 -10.12 -1.44
C ILE A 106 -33.79 -8.77 -2.03
N ARG A 107 -32.84 -7.85 -2.23
CA ARG A 107 -33.10 -6.53 -2.85
C ARG A 107 -33.66 -6.67 -4.26
N ARG A 108 -33.13 -7.59 -5.07
CA ARG A 108 -33.64 -7.87 -6.42
C ARG A 108 -35.07 -8.42 -6.38
N ARG A 109 -35.34 -9.38 -5.50
CA ARG A 109 -36.69 -9.95 -5.32
C ARG A 109 -37.68 -8.88 -4.86
N LEU A 110 -37.31 -8.06 -3.89
CA LEU A 110 -38.14 -6.94 -3.42
C LEU A 110 -38.41 -5.92 -4.52
N SER A 111 -37.40 -5.57 -5.33
CA SER A 111 -37.59 -4.68 -6.47
C SER A 111 -38.55 -5.27 -7.50
N SER A 112 -38.47 -6.58 -7.77
CA SER A 112 -39.41 -7.27 -8.65
C SER A 112 -40.83 -7.32 -8.10
N VAL A 113 -40.99 -7.51 -6.79
CA VAL A 113 -42.32 -7.48 -6.16
C VAL A 113 -42.91 -6.06 -6.22
N MET A 114 -42.09 -5.04 -5.94
CA MET A 114 -42.52 -3.64 -6.01
C MET A 114 -42.94 -3.25 -7.43
N SER A 115 -42.23 -3.69 -8.48
CA SER A 115 -42.62 -3.41 -9.86
C SER A 115 -43.95 -4.09 -10.26
N LEU A 116 -44.24 -5.27 -9.72
CA LEU A 116 -45.51 -5.97 -9.93
C LEU A 116 -46.69 -5.26 -9.22
N ILE A 117 -46.46 -4.70 -8.04
CA ILE A 117 -47.52 -4.04 -7.25
C ILE A 117 -47.65 -2.54 -7.62
N GLN A 118 -46.66 -1.92 -8.26
CA GLN A 118 -46.66 -0.51 -8.68
C GLN A 118 -47.96 -0.08 -9.41
N PRO A 119 -48.55 -0.87 -10.33
CA PRO A 119 -49.82 -0.50 -10.98
C PRO A 119 -51.01 -0.48 -10.02
N ILE A 120 -50.99 -1.29 -8.96
CA ILE A 120 -52.04 -1.35 -7.92
C ILE A 120 -51.85 -0.21 -6.91
N LEU A 121 -50.60 0.07 -6.51
CA LEU A 121 -50.27 1.22 -5.65
C LEU A 121 -50.49 2.56 -6.36
N GLY A 122 -50.24 2.65 -7.67
CA GLY A 122 -50.50 3.85 -8.48
C GLY A 122 -51.99 4.17 -8.65
N THR A 123 -52.88 3.19 -8.43
CA THR A 123 -54.33 3.39 -8.42
C THR A 123 -54.90 3.71 -7.04
N HIS A 124 -54.12 3.53 -5.96
CA HIS A 124 -54.51 3.84 -4.57
C HIS A 124 -53.51 4.83 -3.91
N GLY A 125 -53.56 6.10 -4.33
CA GLY A 125 -53.32 7.24 -3.44
C GLY A 125 -51.91 7.79 -3.28
N LEU A 126 -51.49 8.66 -4.19
CA LEU A 126 -50.60 9.81 -3.91
C LEU A 126 -51.15 11.13 -4.50
N ASN A 127 -52.47 11.29 -4.59
CA ASN A 127 -53.15 12.54 -5.00
C ASN A 127 -53.42 13.48 -3.81
N GLY A 128 -52.47 13.61 -2.88
CA GLY A 128 -52.72 14.28 -1.59
C GLY A 128 -51.48 14.93 -0.98
N ALA A 129 -50.68 15.65 -1.77
CA ALA A 129 -49.68 16.57 -1.23
C ALA A 129 -49.65 17.83 -2.10
N SER A 130 -50.71 18.63 -1.98
CA SER A 130 -50.72 20.02 -2.42
C SER A 130 -49.57 20.76 -1.72
N LYS A 131 -48.60 21.23 -2.50
CA LYS A 131 -47.56 22.16 -2.02
C LYS A 131 -48.23 23.44 -1.52
N PRO A 132 -48.00 23.92 -0.29
CA PRO A 132 -48.26 25.31 0.02
C PRO A 132 -47.11 26.14 -0.55
N SER A 133 -47.45 27.06 -1.45
CA SER A 133 -46.61 28.21 -1.79
C SER A 133 -46.23 28.94 -0.50
N LEU A 134 -44.94 29.14 -0.27
CA LEU A 134 -44.47 30.19 0.63
C LEU A 134 -43.77 31.27 -0.20
N LEU A 135 -44.47 32.40 -0.23
CA LEU A 135 -44.07 33.69 -0.74
C LEU A 135 -42.78 34.18 -0.08
N LEU A 136 -41.90 34.67 -0.95
CA LEU A 136 -41.05 35.84 -0.80
C LEU A 136 -41.33 36.73 0.43
N LEU A 137 -40.34 36.82 1.33
CA LEU A 137 -39.81 38.04 1.97
C LEU A 137 -38.63 37.69 2.88
#